data_AF-A0A920KNX1-F1
#
_entry.id   AF-A0A920KNX1-F1
#
_cell.length_a   1.000
_cell.length_b   1.000
_cell.length_c   1.000
_cell.angle_alpha   90.00
_cell.angle_beta   90.00
_cell.angle_gamma   90.00
#
_symmetry.space_group_name_H-M   'P 1'
#
loop_
_entity.id
_entity.type
_entity.pdbx_description
1 polymer ?
#
loop_
_entity_poly.entity_id
_entity_poly.type
_entity_poly.pdbx_seq_one_letter_code
_entity_poly.pdbx_strand_id
1 'polypeptide(L)'
;MQHLGGLESIYAQLDAVAELPIRGAKSHASKLEGAKADADLSYELATIKTDCDLGLAKGDLDSSPSDQEAMIALFRELEFKTWLDTLLQGTDGAQLPAAGQQAEGSYRVPSLDRRASRSR
;
A
#
# COMPACT_ATOMS: atom_id res chain seq x y z
N MET A 1 6.13 6.00 -20.61
CA MET A 1 5.05 5.27 -19.91
C MET A 1 3.85 6.14 -19.59
N GLN A 2 4.00 7.40 -19.17
CA GLN A 2 2.87 8.31 -18.94
C GLN A 2 1.96 8.54 -20.19
N HIS A 3 2.47 8.28 -21.39
CA HIS A 3 1.75 8.46 -22.66
C HIS A 3 0.91 7.23 -23.11
N LEU A 4 1.03 6.07 -22.47
CA LEU A 4 0.35 4.83 -22.90
C LEU A 4 -0.98 4.56 -22.18
N GLY A 5 -1.27 5.30 -21.10
CA GLY A 5 -2.48 5.09 -20.30
C GLY A 5 -2.41 3.85 -19.41
N GLY A 6 -3.58 3.25 -19.13
CA GLY A 6 -3.72 2.04 -18.31
C GLY A 6 -3.55 0.74 -19.10
N LEU A 7 -3.74 -0.40 -18.43
CA LEU A 7 -3.53 -1.73 -19.00
C LEU A 7 -4.29 -1.96 -20.32
N GLU A 8 -5.58 -1.63 -20.33
CA GLU A 8 -6.44 -1.78 -21.52
C GLU A 8 -5.92 -0.93 -22.69
N SER A 9 -5.54 0.31 -22.41
CA SER A 9 -4.96 1.23 -23.41
C SER A 9 -3.62 0.72 -23.95
N ILE A 10 -2.80 0.06 -23.13
CA ILE A 10 -1.54 -0.54 -23.61
C ILE A 10 -1.82 -1.67 -24.60
N TYR A 11 -2.78 -2.53 -24.30
CA TYR A 11 -3.14 -3.67 -25.17
C TYR A 11 -3.90 -3.25 -26.43
N ALA A 12 -4.60 -2.11 -26.44
CA ALA A 12 -5.28 -1.57 -27.61
C ALA A 12 -4.33 -0.97 -28.68
N GLN A 13 -3.08 -0.67 -28.33
CA GLN A 13 -2.08 -0.03 -29.20
C GLN A 13 -0.68 -0.63 -28.99
N LEU A 14 -0.57 -1.96 -29.11
CA LEU A 14 0.72 -2.65 -28.98
C LEU A 14 1.75 -2.20 -30.03
N ASP A 15 1.32 -1.75 -31.21
CA ASP A 15 2.20 -1.18 -32.24
C ASP A 15 2.91 0.09 -31.74
N ALA A 16 2.20 0.95 -31.00
CA ALA A 16 2.80 2.13 -30.38
C ALA A 16 3.86 1.77 -29.33
N VAL A 17 3.76 0.58 -28.71
CA VAL A 17 4.78 0.05 -27.80
C VAL A 17 6.04 -0.34 -28.56
N ALA A 18 5.90 -0.87 -29.77
CA ALA A 18 7.02 -1.26 -30.63
C ALA A 18 7.83 -0.06 -31.17
N GLU A 19 7.20 1.11 -31.26
CA GLU A 19 7.80 2.37 -31.73
C GLU A 19 8.46 3.19 -30.63
N LEU A 20 8.33 2.79 -29.36
CA LEU A 20 8.93 3.53 -28.25
C LEU A 20 10.46 3.61 -28.38
N PRO A 21 11.06 4.75 -28.02
CA PRO A 21 12.52 4.94 -28.03
C PRO A 21 13.18 4.22 -26.83
N ILE A 22 12.82 2.96 -26.60
CA ILE A 22 13.36 2.10 -25.55
C ILE A 22 14.05 0.90 -26.20
N ARG A 23 15.19 0.50 -25.63
CA ARG A 23 15.90 -0.69 -26.10
C ARG A 23 14.99 -1.91 -26.00
N GLY A 24 14.81 -2.62 -27.11
CA GLY A 24 14.02 -3.85 -27.14
C GLY A 24 12.50 -3.65 -27.29
N ALA A 25 12.03 -2.44 -27.60
CA ALA A 25 10.61 -2.11 -27.80
C ALA A 25 9.81 -3.17 -28.59
N LYS A 26 10.33 -3.61 -29.75
CA LYS A 26 9.71 -4.67 -30.57
C LYS A 26 9.58 -6.02 -29.85
N SER A 27 10.58 -6.41 -29.06
CA SER A 27 10.51 -7.63 -28.25
C SER A 27 9.51 -7.49 -27.11
N HIS A 28 9.36 -6.29 -26.54
CA HIS A 28 8.39 -6.03 -25.49
C HIS A 28 6.95 -6.10 -25.99
N ALA A 29 6.64 -5.58 -27.19
CA ALA A 29 5.31 -5.70 -27.80
C ALA A 29 4.88 -7.17 -27.94
N SER A 30 5.75 -8.01 -28.51
CA SER A 30 5.50 -9.46 -28.66
C SER A 30 5.35 -10.19 -27.31
N LYS A 31 6.14 -9.81 -26.30
CA LYS A 31 6.02 -10.38 -24.94
C LYS A 31 4.71 -9.98 -24.24
N LEU A 32 4.28 -8.74 -24.43
CA LEU A 32 3.01 -8.26 -23.86
C LEU A 32 1.84 -9.02 -24.47
N GLU A 33 1.81 -9.17 -25.80
CA GLU A 33 0.80 -9.93 -26.52
C GLU A 33 0.65 -11.35 -25.96
N GLY A 34 1.76 -12.08 -25.80
CA GLY A 34 1.76 -13.44 -25.24
C GLY A 34 1.38 -13.53 -23.76
N ALA A 35 1.49 -12.42 -23.01
CA ALA A 35 1.21 -12.37 -21.57
C ALA A 35 -0.13 -11.69 -21.23
N LYS A 36 -1.01 -11.45 -22.22
CA LYS A 36 -2.26 -10.70 -22.00
C LYS A 36 -3.14 -11.30 -20.90
N ALA A 37 -3.35 -12.61 -20.93
CA ALA A 37 -4.19 -13.27 -19.93
C ALA A 37 -3.65 -13.12 -18.50
N ASP A 38 -2.33 -13.27 -18.33
CA ASP A 38 -1.67 -13.10 -17.03
C ASP A 38 -1.72 -11.64 -16.56
N ALA A 39 -1.62 -10.69 -17.49
CA ALA A 39 -1.72 -9.27 -17.18
C ALA A 39 -3.14 -8.88 -16.75
N ASP A 40 -4.16 -9.40 -17.44
CA ASP A 40 -5.58 -9.19 -17.09
C ASP A 40 -5.88 -9.81 -15.71
N LEU A 41 -5.40 -11.03 -15.43
CA LEU A 41 -5.53 -11.67 -14.12
C LEU A 41 -4.79 -10.89 -13.02
N SER A 42 -3.56 -10.46 -13.30
CA SER A 42 -2.79 -9.65 -12.35
C SER A 42 -3.49 -8.33 -12.04
N TYR A 43 -4.18 -7.73 -13.01
CA TYR A 43 -4.96 -6.50 -12.80
C TYR A 43 -6.13 -6.75 -11.86
N GLU A 44 -6.89 -7.83 -12.08
CA GLU A 44 -7.99 -8.21 -11.20
C GLU A 44 -7.50 -8.45 -9.77
N LEU A 45 -6.44 -9.26 -9.60
CA LEU A 45 -5.92 -9.64 -8.28
C LEU A 45 -5.29 -8.47 -7.52
N ALA A 46 -4.64 -7.54 -8.23
CA ALA A 46 -4.05 -6.36 -7.61
C ALA A 46 -5.07 -5.23 -7.36
N THR A 47 -6.26 -5.30 -7.97
CA THR A 47 -7.30 -4.29 -7.77
C THR A 47 -7.93 -4.47 -6.40
N ILE A 48 -7.72 -3.48 -5.54
CA ILE A 48 -8.30 -3.45 -4.19
C ILE A 48 -9.83 -3.32 -4.31
N LYS A 49 -10.54 -4.28 -3.74
CA LYS A 49 -11.99 -4.19 -3.55
C LYS A 49 -12.30 -3.14 -2.47
N THR A 50 -13.01 -2.08 -2.84
CA THR A 50 -13.30 -0.93 -1.95
C THR A 50 -14.71 -0.93 -1.36
N ASP A 51 -15.57 -1.81 -1.85
CA ASP A 51 -16.98 -1.99 -1.47
C ASP A 51 -17.18 -3.24 -0.61
N CYS A 52 -16.23 -3.53 0.28
CA CYS A 52 -16.35 -4.62 1.23
C CYS A 52 -17.33 -4.27 2.35
N ASP A 53 -18.23 -5.20 2.67
CA ASP A 53 -19.04 -5.12 3.88
C ASP A 53 -18.15 -5.46 5.08
N LEU A 54 -17.77 -4.43 5.84
CA LEU A 54 -16.90 -4.56 7.00
C LEU A 54 -17.66 -4.78 8.31
N GLY A 55 -19.00 -4.63 8.31
CA GLY A 55 -19.80 -4.73 9.54
C GLY A 55 -19.47 -3.66 10.60
N LEU A 56 -18.78 -2.58 10.24
CA LEU A 56 -18.37 -1.50 11.14
C LEU A 56 -19.42 -0.38 11.20
N ALA A 57 -19.76 0.05 12.40
CA ALA A 57 -20.55 1.25 12.65
C ALA A 57 -19.67 2.50 12.76
N LYS A 58 -20.31 3.68 12.74
CA LYS A 58 -19.62 4.95 12.97
C LYS A 58 -19.05 4.97 14.40
N GLY A 59 -17.74 5.13 14.50
CA GLY A 59 -17.01 5.23 15.78
C GLY A 59 -16.29 3.96 16.20
N ASP A 60 -16.51 2.81 15.52
CA ASP A 60 -15.85 1.54 15.87
C ASP A 60 -14.32 1.57 15.68
N LEU A 61 -13.83 2.52 14.87
CA LEU A 61 -12.40 2.74 14.63
C LEU A 61 -11.86 3.97 15.38
N ASP A 62 -12.64 4.56 16.28
CA ASP A 62 -12.17 5.67 17.10
C ASP A 62 -11.08 5.17 18.04
N SER A 63 -9.99 5.93 18.14
CA SER A 63 -8.88 5.58 19.03
C SER A 63 -9.30 5.73 20.49
N SER A 64 -9.18 4.65 21.26
CA SER A 64 -9.36 4.67 22.71
C SER A 64 -8.02 4.82 23.45
N PRO A 65 -8.03 5.28 24.71
CA PRO A 65 -6.86 5.17 25.58
C PRO A 65 -6.38 3.71 25.66
N SER A 66 -5.07 3.53 25.78
CA SER A 66 -4.47 2.20 25.92
C SER A 66 -4.73 1.61 27.30
N ASP A 67 -5.02 0.31 27.35
CA ASP A 67 -5.13 -0.44 28.61
C ASP A 67 -3.72 -0.79 29.11
N GLN A 68 -3.21 0.05 30.01
CA GLN A 68 -1.86 -0.08 30.56
C GLN A 68 -1.67 -1.39 31.35
N GLU A 69 -2.70 -1.85 32.06
CA GLU A 69 -2.60 -3.06 32.87
C GLU A 69 -2.53 -4.31 31.98
N ALA A 70 -3.39 -4.37 30.95
CA ALA A 70 -3.34 -5.44 29.96
C ALA A 70 -2.01 -5.47 29.20
N MET A 71 -1.46 -4.30 28.84
CA MET A 71 -0.15 -4.21 28.19
C MET A 71 0.99 -4.70 29.09
N ILE A 72 1.01 -4.30 30.37
CA ILE A 72 2.02 -4.78 31.34
C ILE A 72 1.97 -6.29 31.48
N ALA A 73 0.76 -6.87 31.57
CA ALA A 73 0.59 -8.32 31.69
C ALA A 73 1.16 -9.06 30.47
N LEU A 74 0.79 -8.63 29.26
CA LEU A 74 1.26 -9.21 28.00
C LEU A 74 2.78 -9.04 27.83
N PHE A 75 3.35 -7.88 28.16
CA PHE A 75 4.79 -7.65 28.01
C PHE A 75 5.63 -8.47 29.00
N ARG A 76 5.10 -8.76 30.19
CA ARG A 76 5.73 -9.69 31.13
C ARG A 76 5.67 -11.12 30.62
N GLU A 77 4.50 -11.56 30.13
CA GLU A 77 4.29 -12.91 29.61
C GLU A 77 5.17 -13.19 28.37
N LEU A 78 5.24 -12.24 27.45
CA LEU A 78 6.00 -12.35 26.21
C LEU A 78 7.47 -11.94 26.35
N GLU A 79 7.91 -11.61 27.57
CA GLU A 79 9.26 -11.15 27.89
C GLU A 79 9.77 -9.93 27.07
N PHE A 80 8.89 -9.00 26.71
CA PHE A 80 9.25 -7.76 26.02
C PHE A 80 9.84 -6.72 26.98
N LYS A 81 11.02 -7.03 27.53
CA LYS A 81 11.69 -6.29 28.62
C LYS A 81 11.89 -4.80 28.32
N THR A 82 12.40 -4.45 27.14
CA THR A 82 12.63 -3.04 26.75
C THR A 82 11.33 -2.23 26.65
N TRP A 83 10.26 -2.84 26.14
CA TRP A 83 8.95 -2.20 26.02
C TRP A 83 8.25 -2.10 27.37
N LEU A 84 8.39 -3.11 28.22
CA LEU A 84 7.93 -3.05 29.61
C LEU A 84 8.61 -1.92 30.38
N ASP A 85 9.93 -1.78 30.25
CA ASP A 85 10.68 -0.72 30.93
C ASP A 85 10.23 0.67 30.45
N THR A 86 10.01 0.83 29.15
CA THR A 86 9.52 2.10 28.55
C THR A 86 8.12 2.44 29.04
N LEU A 87 7.23 1.44 29.10
CA LEU A 87 5.85 1.58 29.58
C LEU A 87 5.83 1.99 31.06
N LEU A 88 6.66 1.35 31.89
CA LEU A 88 6.77 1.66 33.33
C LEU A 88 7.38 3.03 33.60
N GLN A 89 8.17 3.58 32.66
CA GLN A 89 8.71 4.95 32.75
C GLN A 89 7.67 6.03 32.43
N GLY A 90 6.41 5.66 32.18
CA GLY A 90 5.32 6.60 31.87
C GLY A 90 5.39 7.13 30.44
N THR A 91 6.08 6.42 29.55
CA THR A 91 6.04 6.72 28.12
C THR A 91 4.78 6.09 27.53
N ASP A 92 3.86 6.91 27.02
CA ASP A 92 2.65 6.43 26.36
C ASP A 92 3.00 5.40 25.27
N GLY A 93 2.17 4.35 25.15
CA GLY A 93 2.38 3.25 24.20
C GLY A 93 2.53 3.65 22.73
N ALA A 94 2.21 4.91 22.40
CA ALA A 94 2.45 5.52 21.09
C ALA A 94 3.94 5.77 20.78
N GLN A 95 4.81 5.79 21.80
CA GLN A 95 6.25 6.10 21.69
C GLN A 95 7.13 4.93 22.15
N LEU A 96 6.61 3.69 22.10
CA LEU A 96 7.44 2.49 22.29
C LEU A 96 8.60 2.50 21.28
N PRO A 97 9.82 2.09 21.68
CA PRO A 97 10.96 2.11 20.78
C PRO A 97 10.65 1.22 19.59
N ALA A 98 10.57 1.86 18.42
CA ALA A 98 10.25 1.20 17.18
C ALA A 98 11.28 0.10 16.93
N ALA A 99 10.86 -1.16 17.05
CA ALA A 99 11.61 -2.29 16.54
C ALA A 99 11.63 -2.19 15.00
N GLY A 100 12.56 -1.38 14.47
CA GLY A 100 12.79 -1.25 13.03
C GLY A 100 13.02 0.15 12.45
N GLN A 101 13.34 1.19 13.22
CA GLN A 101 13.65 2.51 12.64
C GLN A 101 15.15 2.76 12.49
N GLN A 102 15.70 2.29 11.36
CA GLN A 102 16.73 3.00 10.62
C GLN A 102 16.45 2.89 9.12
N ALA A 103 15.65 3.82 8.61
CA ALA A 103 15.74 4.34 7.24
C ALA A 103 14.93 5.64 7.19
N GLU A 104 15.55 6.75 7.56
CA GLU A 104 15.08 8.09 7.18
C GLU A 104 15.22 8.23 5.66
N GLY A 105 14.25 7.70 4.93
CA GLY A 105 13.99 8.09 3.55
C GLY A 105 12.87 9.12 3.59
N SER A 106 13.18 10.37 3.25
CA SER A 106 12.18 11.42 3.01
C SER A 106 11.18 10.96 1.94
N TYR A 107 10.06 10.38 2.38
CA TYR A 107 8.96 10.04 1.49
C TYR A 107 8.07 11.27 1.37
N ARG A 108 8.32 12.07 0.33
CA ARG A 108 7.43 13.16 -0.06
C ARG A 108 6.13 12.54 -0.55
N VAL A 109 5.06 12.63 0.24
CA VAL A 109 3.69 12.30 -0.19
C VAL A 109 3.35 13.22 -1.38
N PRO A 110 3.21 12.72 -2.62
CA PRO A 110 2.69 13.54 -3.69
C PRO A 110 1.24 13.88 -3.36
N SER A 111 0.90 15.16 -3.36
CA SER A 111 -0.49 15.60 -3.25
C SER A 111 -1.27 15.03 -4.44
N LEU A 112 -2.01 13.95 -4.21
CA LEU A 112 -3.03 13.50 -5.14
C LEU A 112 -4.16 14.52 -5.07
N ASP A 113 -4.15 15.44 -6.02
CA ASP A 113 -5.28 16.32 -6.27
C ASP A 113 -6.48 15.45 -6.63
N ARG A 114 -7.36 15.17 -5.65
CA ARG A 114 -8.62 14.43 -5.83
C ARG A 114 -9.67 15.29 -6.52
N ARG A 115 -9.29 16.03 -7.56
CA ARG A 115 -10.20 16.90 -8.30
C ARG A 115 -10.04 16.73 -9.80
N ALA A 116 -10.52 15.59 -10.29
CA ALA A 116 -11.12 15.50 -11.61
C ALA A 116 -12.15 14.36 -11.62
N SER A 117 -13.43 14.74 -11.55
CA SER A 117 -14.57 14.19 -12.31
C SER A 117 -14.69 12.65 -12.39
N ARG A 118 -15.65 11.96 -11.76
CA ARG A 118 -17.11 12.17 -11.86
C ARG A 118 -17.52 13.02 -13.07
N SER A 119 -17.48 12.44 -14.26
CA SER A 119 -18.53 12.64 -15.26
C SER A 119 -18.38 11.65 -16.42
N ARG A 120 -19.42 10.84 -16.62
CA ARG A 120 -19.74 9.94 -17.75
C ARG A 120 -19.02 8.59 -17.80
#